data_AF-A0A0K0GBK7-F1
#
_entry.id   AF-A0A0K0GBK7-F1
#
_cell.length_a   1.000
_cell.length_b   1.000
_cell.length_c   1.000
_cell.angle_alpha   90.00
_cell.angle_beta   90.00
_cell.angle_gamma   90.00
#
_symmetry.space_group_name_H-M   'P 1'
#
loop_
_entity.id
_entity.type
_entity.pdbx_description
1 polymer ?
#
loop_
_entity_poly.entity_id
_entity_poly.type
_entity_poly.pdbx_seq_one_letter_code
_entity_poly.pdbx_strand_id
1 'polypeptide(L)'
;MLKVIAAFLAPFVLSFFFILYNLLGMILSNDPLTFSFGGFSFVYIFALPAFLFIAVPASFIIERVNKGVRWLNYILAGIIGGGIVIFINTVNSNQDFVYTPDAIVAYMLAGFSFYLTILILEILEQKFQNNEDN
;
A
#
# COMPACT_ATOMS: atom_id res chain seq x y z
N MET A 1 -0.07 -10.42 -15.13
CA MET A 1 0.81 -10.95 -14.07
C MET A 1 1.40 -9.85 -13.18
N LEU A 2 1.83 -8.71 -13.73
CA LEU A 2 2.48 -7.61 -12.98
C LEU A 2 1.75 -7.19 -11.70
N LYS A 3 0.42 -7.10 -11.72
CA LYS A 3 -0.39 -6.71 -10.54
C LYS A 3 -0.24 -7.67 -9.35
N VAL A 4 -0.11 -8.97 -9.63
CA VAL A 4 0.10 -9.97 -8.57
C VAL A 4 1.50 -9.83 -8.00
N ILE A 5 2.51 -9.66 -8.87
CA ILE A 5 3.89 -9.36 -8.45
C ILE A 5 3.93 -8.06 -7.64
N ALA A 6 3.18 -7.05 -8.07
CA ALA A 6 3.04 -5.80 -7.35
C ALA A 6 2.43 -6.00 -5.96
N ALA A 7 1.48 -6.92 -5.79
CA ALA A 7 0.91 -7.22 -4.48
C ALA A 7 1.93 -7.86 -3.52
N PHE A 8 2.86 -8.66 -4.03
CA PHE A 8 3.95 -9.23 -3.23
C PHE A 8 5.02 -8.20 -2.83
N LEU A 9 5.25 -7.21 -3.70
CA LEU A 9 6.26 -6.17 -3.50
C LEU A 9 5.73 -4.93 -2.74
N ALA A 10 4.44 -4.62 -2.86
CA ALA A 10 3.82 -3.44 -2.26
C ALA A 10 3.98 -3.34 -0.73
N PRO A 11 3.95 -4.44 0.07
CA PRO A 11 4.24 -4.35 1.49
C PRO A 11 5.64 -3.81 1.80
N PHE A 12 6.65 -4.13 0.98
CA PHE A 12 8.01 -3.58 1.15
C PHE A 12 8.03 -2.07 0.92
N VAL A 13 7.33 -1.62 -0.12
CA VAL A 13 7.18 -0.18 -0.43
C VAL A 13 6.42 0.54 0.68
N LEU A 14 5.36 -0.09 1.22
CA LEU A 14 4.61 0.43 2.35
C LEU A 14 5.47 0.57 3.61
N SER A 15 6.26 -0.46 3.93
CA SER A 15 7.20 -0.39 5.06
C SER A 15 8.23 0.73 4.89
N PHE A 16 8.71 0.96 3.67
CA PHE A 16 9.58 2.11 3.38
C PHE A 16 8.88 3.44 3.69
N PHE A 17 7.61 3.60 3.31
CA PHE A 17 6.84 4.80 3.67
C PHE A 17 6.61 4.94 5.16
N PHE A 18 6.39 3.85 5.90
CA PHE A 18 6.29 3.93 7.36
C PHE A 18 7.61 4.34 8.02
N ILE A 19 8.75 3.88 7.51
CA ILE A 19 10.05 4.35 7.98
C ILE A 19 10.19 5.85 7.71
N LEU A 20 9.83 6.31 6.50
CA LEU A 20 9.89 7.72 6.15
C LEU A 20 8.95 8.58 7.02
N TYR A 21 7.74 8.11 7.29
CA TYR A 21 6.78 8.77 8.17
C TYR A 21 7.31 8.88 9.61
N ASN A 22 7.87 7.80 10.16
CA ASN A 22 8.47 7.80 11.50
C ASN A 22 9.73 8.67 11.59
N LEU A 23 10.53 8.74 10.52
CA LEU A 23 11.69 9.65 10.43
C LEU A 23 11.24 11.12 10.54
N LEU A 24 10.18 11.50 9.84
CA LEU A 24 9.62 12.84 9.93
C LEU A 24 9.06 13.12 11.32
N GLY A 25 8.40 12.13 11.94
CA GLY A 25 7.93 12.20 13.33
C GLY A 25 9.07 12.49 14.31
N MET A 26 10.16 11.70 14.25
CA MET A 26 11.35 11.91 15.08
C MET A 26 11.91 13.33 14.99
N ILE A 27 12.00 13.88 13.77
CA ILE A 27 12.53 15.25 13.57
C ILE A 27 11.63 16.28 14.27
N LEU A 28 10.32 16.03 14.32
CA LEU A 28 9.34 16.96 14.88
C LEU A 28 9.14 16.80 16.40
N SER A 29 9.24 15.57 16.93
CA SER A 29 8.93 15.25 18.35
C SER A 29 10.14 14.88 19.20
N ASN A 30 11.35 14.75 18.63
CA ASN A 30 12.57 14.25 19.29
C ASN A 30 12.45 12.81 19.85
N ASP A 31 11.48 12.02 19.38
CA ASP A 31 11.34 10.62 19.80
C ASP A 31 12.39 9.71 19.13
N PRO A 32 12.93 8.70 19.84
CA PRO A 32 13.90 7.79 19.25
C PRO A 32 13.27 6.94 18.14
N LEU A 33 13.98 6.84 17.01
CA LEU A 33 13.56 5.96 15.91
C LEU A 33 13.69 4.50 16.33
N THR A 34 12.56 3.80 16.42
CA THR A 34 12.52 2.37 16.73
C THR A 34 12.27 1.59 15.45
N PHE A 35 13.34 0.99 14.90
CA PHE A 35 13.21 0.00 13.85
C PHE A 35 13.28 -1.40 14.47
N SER A 36 12.25 -2.21 14.22
CA SER A 36 12.21 -3.62 14.62
C SER A 36 11.93 -4.49 13.42
N PHE A 37 12.76 -5.50 13.21
CA PHE A 37 12.52 -6.53 12.20
C PHE A 37 11.16 -7.21 12.42
N GLY A 38 10.75 -7.41 13.68
CA GLY A 38 9.43 -7.95 14.01
C GLY A 38 8.30 -7.03 13.55
N GLY A 39 8.45 -5.71 13.70
CA GLY A 39 7.48 -4.73 13.20
C GLY A 39 7.37 -4.74 11.67
N PHE A 40 8.52 -4.85 10.99
CA PHE A 40 8.56 -5.00 9.53
C PHE A 40 7.84 -6.28 9.05
N SER A 41 8.14 -7.43 9.64
CA SER A 41 7.49 -8.70 9.32
C SER A 41 5.99 -8.68 9.60
N PHE A 42 5.58 -8.00 10.67
CA PHE A 42 4.17 -7.82 10.99
C PHE A 42 3.43 -7.03 9.89
N VAL A 43 3.96 -5.88 9.48
CA VAL A 43 3.38 -5.11 8.36
C VAL A 43 3.28 -5.97 7.11
N TYR A 44 4.32 -6.74 6.79
CA TYR A 44 4.32 -7.62 5.61
C TYR A 44 3.20 -8.66 5.66
N ILE A 45 3.13 -9.44 6.75
CA ILE A 45 2.21 -10.57 6.89
C ILE A 45 0.75 -10.09 6.87
N PHE A 46 0.45 -8.96 7.52
CA PHE A 46 -0.92 -8.44 7.59
C PHE A 46 -1.34 -7.64 6.35
N ALA A 47 -0.41 -6.94 5.69
CA ALA A 47 -0.73 -6.17 4.50
C ALA A 47 -0.83 -7.03 3.23
N LEU A 48 -0.05 -8.12 3.14
CA LEU A 48 -0.01 -8.97 1.94
C LEU A 48 -1.40 -9.52 1.53
N PRO A 49 -2.22 -10.10 2.42
CA PRO A 49 -3.57 -10.53 2.08
C PRO A 49 -4.44 -9.37 1.57
N ALA A 50 -4.34 -8.19 2.19
CA ALA A 50 -5.10 -7.02 1.75
C ALA A 50 -4.70 -6.59 0.32
N PHE A 51 -3.41 -6.60 0.00
CA PHE A 51 -2.97 -6.31 -1.37
C PHE A 51 -3.46 -7.35 -2.39
N LEU A 52 -3.41 -8.64 -2.04
CA LEU A 52 -3.84 -9.71 -2.94
C LEU A 52 -5.36 -9.72 -3.15
N PHE A 53 -6.15 -9.57 -2.09
CA PHE A 53 -7.60 -9.73 -2.17
C PHE A 53 -8.37 -8.43 -2.43
N ILE A 54 -7.78 -7.27 -2.11
CA ILE A 54 -8.44 -5.97 -2.29
C ILE A 54 -7.76 -5.17 -3.40
N ALA A 55 -6.44 -4.95 -3.30
CA ALA A 55 -5.75 -4.05 -4.22
C ALA A 55 -5.67 -4.61 -5.65
N VAL A 56 -5.43 -5.92 -5.82
CA VAL A 56 -5.39 -6.56 -7.15
C VAL A 56 -6.75 -6.44 -7.86
N PRO A 57 -7.90 -6.85 -7.29
CA PRO A 57 -9.20 -6.62 -7.92
C PRO A 57 -9.48 -5.13 -8.19
N ALA A 58 -9.20 -4.25 -7.21
CA ALA A 58 -9.40 -2.82 -7.37
C ALA A 58 -8.61 -2.25 -8.56
N SER A 59 -7.38 -2.71 -8.79
CA SER A 59 -6.56 -2.26 -9.92
C SER A 59 -7.16 -2.56 -11.29
N PHE A 60 -7.86 -3.68 -11.45
CA PHE A 60 -8.56 -4.01 -12.69
C PHE A 60 -9.74 -3.08 -12.93
N ILE A 61 -10.45 -2.69 -11.87
CA ILE A 61 -11.55 -1.72 -11.96
C ILE A 61 -11.00 -0.34 -12.30
N ILE A 62 -9.94 0.10 -11.61
CA ILE A 62 -9.32 1.42 -11.79
C ILE A 62 -8.85 1.61 -13.24
N GLU A 63 -8.21 0.59 -13.83
CA GLU A 63 -7.76 0.67 -15.23
C GLU A 63 -8.89 0.79 -16.24
N ARG A 64 -10.02 0.12 -15.99
CA ARG A 64 -11.18 0.19 -16.89
C ARG A 64 -11.90 1.53 -16.81
N VAL A 65 -11.94 2.12 -15.62
CA VAL A 65 -12.70 3.35 -15.36
C VAL A 65 -11.87 4.59 -15.66
N ASN A 66 -10.55 4.56 -15.45
CA ASN A 66 -9.75 5.77 -15.40
C ASN A 66 -8.88 6.01 -16.66
N LYS A 67 -9.09 7.17 -17.31
CA LYS A 67 -8.18 7.73 -18.33
C LYS A 67 -7.31 8.89 -17.82
N GLY A 68 -7.44 9.27 -16.54
CA GLY A 68 -6.78 10.42 -15.94
C GLY A 68 -5.82 10.03 -14.81
N VAL A 69 -5.99 10.67 -13.64
CA VAL A 69 -5.05 10.62 -12.53
C VAL A 69 -5.12 9.27 -11.79
N ARG A 70 -4.43 8.24 -12.31
CA ARG A 70 -4.46 6.85 -11.77
C ARG A 70 -4.11 6.80 -10.28
N TRP A 71 -3.11 7.55 -9.82
CA TRP A 71 -2.61 7.48 -8.44
C TRP A 71 -3.66 7.85 -7.38
N LEU A 72 -4.52 8.84 -7.65
CA LEU A 72 -5.60 9.22 -6.73
C LEU A 72 -6.61 8.10 -6.53
N ASN A 73 -6.96 7.37 -7.59
CA ASN A 73 -7.90 6.25 -7.50
C ASN A 73 -7.34 5.11 -6.65
N TYR A 74 -6.02 4.89 -6.69
CA TYR A 74 -5.38 3.90 -5.83
C TYR A 74 -5.36 4.34 -4.37
N ILE A 75 -5.15 5.62 -4.07
CA ILE A 75 -5.27 6.16 -2.71
C ILE A 75 -6.70 5.98 -2.19
N LEU A 76 -7.70 6.34 -3.00
CA LEU A 76 -9.11 6.15 -2.63
C LEU A 76 -9.46 4.68 -2.42
N ALA A 77 -8.96 3.78 -3.28
CA ALA A 77 -9.12 2.34 -3.09
C ALA A 77 -8.45 1.85 -1.79
N GLY A 78 -7.31 2.43 -1.41
CA GLY A 78 -6.65 2.20 -0.13
C GLY A 78 -7.55 2.59 1.05
N ILE A 79 -8.09 3.82 1.04
CA ILE A 79 -9.01 4.30 2.08
C ILE A 79 -10.26 3.41 2.18
N ILE A 80 -10.89 3.07 1.05
CA ILE A 80 -12.08 2.22 1.00
C ILE A 80 -11.75 0.82 1.53
N GLY A 81 -10.63 0.23 1.10
CA GLY A 81 -10.17 -1.08 1.58
C GLY A 81 -9.90 -1.08 3.08
N GLY A 82 -9.23 -0.05 3.60
CA GLY A 82 -9.00 0.14 5.03
C GLY A 82 -10.30 0.30 5.82
N GLY A 83 -11.26 1.06 5.28
CA GLY A 83 -12.60 1.21 5.85
C GLY A 83 -13.34 -0.12 5.96
N ILE A 84 -13.24 -1.00 4.96
CA ILE A 84 -13.80 -2.36 5.00
C ILE A 84 -13.15 -3.18 6.12
N VAL A 85 -11.82 -3.11 6.25
CA VAL A 85 -11.09 -3.84 7.31
C VAL A 85 -11.52 -3.37 8.71
N ILE A 86 -11.65 -2.06 8.92
CA ILE A 86 -12.13 -1.50 10.19
C ILE A 86 -13.58 -1.92 10.46
N PHE A 87 -14.44 -1.85 9.46
CA PHE A 87 -15.83 -2.24 9.59
C PHE A 87 -15.97 -3.71 10.01
N ILE A 88 -15.22 -4.62 9.38
CA ILE A 88 -15.20 -6.05 9.74
C ILE A 88 -14.73 -6.25 11.19
N ASN A 89 -13.67 -5.55 11.62
CA ASN A 89 -13.16 -5.65 12.99
C ASN A 89 -14.17 -5.13 14.02
N THR A 90 -14.84 -4.00 13.72
CA THR A 90 -15.84 -3.40 14.59
C THR A 90 -17.05 -4.33 14.79
N VAL A 91 -17.52 -4.99 13.73
CA VAL A 91 -18.64 -5.93 13.78
C VAL A 91 -18.29 -7.18 14.60
N ASN A 92 -17.03 -7.65 14.56
CA ASN A 92 -16.56 -8.80 15.31
C ASN A 92 -16.24 -8.51 16.79
N SER A 93 -16.55 -7.30 17.30
CA SER A 93 -16.28 -6.86 18.68
C SER A 93 -14.79 -6.88 19.09
N ASN A 94 -13.87 -7.00 18.13
CA ASN A 94 -12.44 -6.82 18.36
C ASN A 94 -12.11 -5.33 18.22
N GLN A 95 -11.92 -4.64 19.36
CA GLN A 95 -11.66 -3.19 19.39
C GLN A 95 -10.22 -2.81 19.04
N ASP A 96 -9.40 -3.74 18.54
CA ASP A 96 -7.96 -3.51 18.30
C ASP A 96 -7.69 -2.53 17.14
N PHE A 97 -8.66 -2.33 16.24
CA PHE A 97 -8.53 -1.42 15.09
C PHE A 97 -9.53 -0.26 15.21
N VAL A 98 -9.04 0.87 15.74
CA VAL A 98 -9.81 2.11 15.87
C VAL A 98 -9.56 3.03 14.67
N TYR A 99 -10.59 3.74 14.23
CA TYR A 99 -10.48 4.76 13.20
C TYR A 99 -9.74 5.99 13.76
N THR A 100 -8.43 6.04 13.55
CA THR A 100 -7.57 7.19 13.91
C THR A 100 -7.10 7.93 12.65
N PRO A 101 -6.73 9.22 12.75
CA PRO A 101 -6.11 9.95 11.64
C PRO A 101 -4.89 9.22 11.06
N ASP A 102 -4.08 8.59 11.92
CA ASP A 102 -2.91 7.81 11.49
C ASP A 102 -3.29 6.56 10.69
N ALA A 103 -4.40 5.90 11.05
CA ALA A 103 -4.93 4.78 10.28
C ALA A 103 -5.35 5.20 8.86
N ILE A 104 -6.00 6.36 8.72
CA ILE A 104 -6.37 6.90 7.40
C ILE A 104 -5.12 7.13 6.55
N VAL A 105 -4.09 7.77 7.13
CA VAL A 105 -2.81 7.99 6.44
C VAL A 105 -2.17 6.66 6.04
N ALA A 106 -2.19 5.66 6.91
CA ALA A 106 -1.65 4.33 6.61
C ALA A 106 -2.38 3.66 5.44
N TYR A 107 -3.71 3.76 5.35
CA TYR A 107 -4.48 3.22 4.23
C TYR A 107 -4.27 3.98 2.92
N MET A 108 -4.11 5.31 2.99
CA MET A 108 -3.70 6.12 1.84
C MET A 108 -2.34 5.68 1.31
N LEU A 109 -1.37 5.51 2.21
CA LEU A 109 -0.01 5.04 1.89
C LEU A 109 -0.04 3.62 1.33
N ALA A 110 -0.89 2.73 1.82
CA ALA A 110 -1.06 1.39 1.28
C ALA A 110 -1.52 1.43 -0.19
N GLY A 111 -2.57 2.20 -0.49
CA GLY A 111 -3.03 2.40 -1.86
C GLY A 111 -1.95 2.99 -2.76
N PHE A 112 -1.25 4.01 -2.29
CA PHE A 112 -0.17 4.66 -3.03
C PHE A 112 1.04 3.75 -3.26
N SER A 113 1.40 2.91 -2.28
CA SER A 113 2.49 1.94 -2.37
C SER A 113 2.23 0.91 -3.48
N PHE A 114 1.00 0.41 -3.56
CA PHE A 114 0.60 -0.49 -4.62
C PHE A 114 0.66 0.17 -6.01
N TYR A 115 0.20 1.42 -6.12
CA TYR A 115 0.32 2.21 -7.35
C TYR A 115 1.78 2.36 -7.80
N LEU A 116 2.68 2.79 -6.90
CA LEU A 116 4.09 2.96 -7.23
C LEU A 116 4.74 1.65 -7.64
N THR A 117 4.37 0.56 -6.98
CA THR A 117 4.89 -0.77 -7.32
C THR A 117 4.47 -1.18 -8.73
N ILE A 118 3.21 -0.96 -9.11
CA ILE A 118 2.75 -1.20 -10.48
C ILE A 118 3.51 -0.31 -11.46
N LEU A 119 3.62 0.99 -11.18
CA LEU A 119 4.28 1.94 -12.07
C LEU A 119 5.75 1.54 -12.34
N ILE A 120 6.48 1.15 -11.29
CA ILE A 120 7.88 0.71 -11.44
C ILE A 120 7.96 -0.56 -12.30
N LEU A 121 7.06 -1.52 -12.08
CA LEU A 121 7.04 -2.75 -12.86
C LEU A 121 6.66 -2.51 -14.33
N GLU A 122 5.70 -1.62 -14.60
CA GLU A 122 5.32 -1.20 -15.96
C GLU A 122 6.51 -0.54 -16.69
N ILE A 123 7.26 0.35 -16.01
CA ILE A 123 8.46 1.00 -16.57
C ILE A 123 9.57 -0.03 -16.86
N LEU A 124 9.80 -0.98 -15.94
CA LEU A 124 10.80 -2.01 -16.13
C LEU A 124 10.45 -2.91 -17.31
N GLU A 125 9.20 -3.37 -17.42
CA GLU A 125 8.74 -4.21 -18.53
C GLU A 125 8.93 -3.51 -19.89
N GLN A 126 8.54 -2.24 -20.00
CA GLN A 126 8.75 -1.46 -21.22
C GLN A 126 10.24 -1.35 -21.58
N LYS A 127 11.11 -1.16 -20.59
CA LYS A 127 12.55 -1.07 -20.81
C LYS A 127 13.16 -2.38 -21.28
N PHE A 128 12.68 -3.52 -20.78
CA PHE A 128 13.15 -4.83 -21.23
C PHE A 128 12.72 -5.13 -22.66
N GLN A 129 11.47 -4.83 -23.03
CA GLN A 129 10.98 -5.03 -24.41
C GLN A 129 11.79 -4.21 -25.42
N ASN A 130 12.04 -2.94 -25.14
CA ASN A 130 12.84 -2.07 -26.02
C ASN A 130 14.31 -2.50 -26.18
N ASN A 131 14.85 -3.32 -25.26
CA ASN A 131 16.22 -3.83 -25.36
C ASN A 131 16.31 -5.14 -26.16
N GLU A 132 15.20 -5.88 -26.33
CA GLU A 132 15.17 -7.10 -27.15
C GLU A 132 14.97 -6.78 -28.65
N ASP A 133 14.41 -5.61 -28.97
CA ASP A 133 14.18 -5.13 -30.34
C ASP A 133 15.40 -4.41 -30.97
N ASN A 134 16.51 -4.25 -30.24
CA ASN A 134 17.77 -3.63 -30.69
C ASN A 134 18.92 -4.64 -30.79
#